data_AF-A0A434WKF0-F1
#
_entry.id   AF-A0A434WKF0-F1
#
_cell.length_a   1.000
_cell.length_b   1.000
_cell.length_c   1.000
_cell.angle_alpha   90.00
_cell.angle_beta   90.00
_cell.angle_gamma   90.00
#
_symmetry.space_group_name_H-M   'P 1'
#
loop_
_entity.id
_entity.type
_entity.pdbx_description
1 polymer ?
#
loop_
_entity_poly.entity_id
_entity_poly.type
_entity_poly.pdbx_seq_one_letter_code
_entity_poly.pdbx_strand_id
1 'polypeptide(L)'
;QMKDAKIAALFGTTGKADLINCDPGWSCGDVVDFQLEKFGLKGSVNSVRGKYEALMVEAVARVKRGEPVFFYAWSPSWMNKALVPGKDVVWLPTPFDALPESVPNKGSALVPGVSGCAGGADPCRMAMAAWNWNAVANREFIAANPAVKKLVEQMSFPLADWSTWEQTISEKGGSDSNIKKLAQGWIETHQEQFNAWVDRAKIAS
;
A
#
# COMPACT_ATOMS: atom_id res chain seq x y z
N GLN A 1 -2.18 14.97 -17.72
CA GLN A 1 -1.97 16.24 -17.01
C GLN A 1 -0.52 16.47 -16.58
N MET A 2 0.14 15.56 -15.85
CA MET A 2 1.49 15.80 -15.29
C MET A 2 2.63 15.95 -16.32
N LYS A 3 2.36 15.82 -17.63
CA LYS A 3 3.30 16.23 -18.70
C LYS A 3 3.38 17.75 -18.84
N ASP A 4 2.33 18.47 -18.47
CA ASP A 4 2.33 19.93 -18.46
C ASP A 4 3.15 20.42 -17.28
N ALA A 5 4.25 21.12 -17.56
CA ALA A 5 5.16 21.65 -16.55
C ALA A 5 4.46 22.63 -15.60
N LYS A 6 3.45 23.40 -16.06
CA LYS A 6 2.71 24.33 -15.19
C LYS A 6 1.89 23.59 -14.15
N ILE A 7 1.28 22.46 -14.54
CA ILE A 7 0.53 21.60 -13.61
C ILE A 7 1.51 20.88 -12.68
N ALA A 8 2.57 20.30 -13.21
CA ALA A 8 3.53 19.55 -12.42
C ALA A 8 4.23 20.42 -11.36
N ALA A 9 4.60 21.66 -11.72
CA ALA A 9 5.23 22.61 -10.80
C ALA A 9 4.36 22.98 -9.59
N LEU A 10 3.04 22.73 -9.62
CA LEU A 10 2.19 22.91 -8.43
C LEU A 10 2.60 21.95 -7.31
N PHE A 11 3.14 20.77 -7.63
CA PHE A 11 3.37 19.69 -6.69
C PHE A 11 4.83 19.55 -6.24
N GLY A 12 5.70 20.51 -6.55
CA GLY A 12 7.10 20.47 -6.14
C GLY A 12 7.77 21.84 -6.18
N THR A 13 9.01 21.91 -5.73
CA THR A 13 9.73 23.19 -5.54
C THR A 13 10.73 23.52 -6.64
N THR A 14 11.03 22.55 -7.52
CA THR A 14 12.08 22.63 -8.54
C THR A 14 11.53 22.85 -9.96
N GLY A 15 10.26 23.24 -10.09
CA GLY A 15 9.56 23.35 -11.37
C GLY A 15 9.08 22.00 -11.93
N LYS A 16 9.32 20.90 -11.20
CA LYS A 16 8.76 19.57 -11.42
C LYS A 16 7.85 19.18 -10.25
N ALA A 17 6.97 18.21 -10.46
CA ALA A 17 6.20 17.60 -9.38
C ALA A 17 7.10 16.67 -8.57
N ASP A 18 6.98 16.69 -7.25
CA ASP A 18 7.67 15.74 -6.38
C ASP A 18 6.70 14.59 -6.03
N LEU A 19 6.86 13.43 -6.67
CA LEU A 19 6.07 12.23 -6.41
C LEU A 19 6.69 11.43 -5.26
N ILE A 20 6.18 11.63 -4.05
CA ILE A 20 6.54 10.82 -2.88
C ILE A 20 6.11 9.38 -3.15
N ASN A 21 7.04 8.44 -3.05
CA ASN A 21 6.72 7.03 -3.22
C ASN A 21 7.54 6.15 -2.27
N CYS A 22 7.72 4.89 -2.64
CA CYS A 22 8.12 3.82 -1.76
C CYS A 22 9.56 3.94 -1.21
N ASP A 23 9.80 3.21 -0.11
CA ASP A 23 11.13 3.01 0.43
C ASP A 23 12.09 2.45 -0.64
N PRO A 24 13.37 2.85 -0.63
CA PRO A 24 14.40 2.18 -1.41
C PRO A 24 14.39 0.66 -1.15
N GLY A 25 14.33 -0.13 -2.22
CA GLY A 25 14.24 -1.60 -2.16
C GLY A 25 12.82 -2.17 -2.20
N TRP A 26 11.78 -1.34 -2.12
CA TRP A 26 10.40 -1.79 -2.33
C TRP A 26 10.05 -1.81 -3.82
N SER A 27 9.44 -2.91 -4.28
CA SER A 27 9.06 -3.12 -5.68
C SER A 27 8.09 -2.09 -6.23
N CYS A 28 7.26 -1.47 -5.38
CA CYS A 28 6.36 -0.40 -5.82
C CYS A 28 7.10 0.85 -6.30
N GLY A 29 8.31 1.13 -5.78
CA GLY A 29 9.16 2.18 -6.32
C GLY A 29 9.60 1.87 -7.75
N ASP A 30 9.90 0.61 -8.06
CA ASP A 30 10.33 0.19 -9.39
C ASP A 30 9.18 0.26 -10.40
N VAL A 31 7.95 -0.05 -9.95
CA VAL A 31 6.73 0.20 -10.72
C VAL A 31 6.57 1.69 -11.02
N VAL A 32 6.71 2.57 -10.02
CA VAL A 32 6.59 4.02 -10.19
C VAL A 32 7.63 4.53 -11.19
N ASP A 33 8.91 4.17 -11.04
CA ASP A 33 9.96 4.65 -11.94
C ASP A 33 9.77 4.17 -13.38
N PHE A 34 9.34 2.92 -13.55
CA PHE A 34 8.99 2.36 -14.85
C PHE A 34 7.81 3.12 -15.47
N GLN A 35 6.79 3.45 -14.69
CA GLN A 35 5.64 4.22 -15.14
C GLN A 35 6.00 5.66 -15.50
N LEU A 36 6.83 6.32 -14.70
CA LEU A 36 7.32 7.65 -15.03
C LEU A 36 8.07 7.67 -16.36
N GLU A 37 8.79 6.60 -16.69
CA GLU A 37 9.40 6.43 -18.01
C GLU A 37 8.36 6.20 -19.11
N LYS A 38 7.54 5.15 -18.98
CA LYS A 38 6.59 4.76 -20.04
C LYS A 38 5.54 5.82 -20.31
N PHE A 39 5.15 6.57 -19.29
CA PHE A 39 4.21 7.67 -19.44
C PHE A 39 4.88 8.96 -19.90
N GLY A 40 6.21 9.00 -20.05
CA GLY A 40 6.95 10.18 -20.50
C GLY A 40 6.91 11.33 -19.49
N LEU A 41 7.01 11.01 -18.20
CA LEU A 41 6.91 11.94 -17.07
C LEU A 41 8.26 12.28 -16.42
N LYS A 42 9.36 11.60 -16.78
CA LYS A 42 10.71 11.89 -16.24
C LYS A 42 11.15 13.36 -16.43
N GLY A 43 10.61 14.04 -17.44
CA GLY A 43 10.87 15.46 -17.70
C GLY A 43 10.18 16.42 -16.72
N SER A 44 9.08 16.00 -16.08
CA SER A 44 8.19 16.88 -15.30
C SER A 44 7.91 16.37 -13.89
N VAL A 45 8.31 15.16 -13.54
CA VAL A 45 8.07 14.53 -12.24
C VAL A 45 9.36 13.94 -11.70
N ASN A 46 9.68 14.26 -10.44
CA ASN A 46 10.74 13.64 -9.66
C ASN A 46 10.17 12.43 -8.90
N SER A 47 10.91 11.33 -8.92
CA SER A 47 10.65 10.19 -8.04
C SER A 47 11.31 10.44 -6.70
N VAL A 48 10.52 10.68 -5.66
CA VAL A 48 11.03 10.95 -4.30
C VAL A 48 10.89 9.68 -3.47
N ARG A 49 12.01 8.95 -3.37
CA ARG A 49 12.15 7.76 -2.51
C ARG A 49 12.83 8.13 -1.20
N GLY A 50 12.37 7.57 -0.09
CA GLY A 50 12.92 7.78 1.24
C GLY A 50 12.19 6.92 2.26
N LYS A 51 12.20 7.29 3.54
CA LYS A 51 11.33 6.62 4.52
C LYS A 51 9.89 7.05 4.29
N TYR A 52 9.10 6.20 3.63
CA TYR A 52 7.72 6.45 3.20
C TYR A 52 6.90 7.04 4.33
N GLU A 53 6.90 6.40 5.50
CA GLU A 53 6.15 6.87 6.68
C GLU A 53 6.49 8.30 7.07
N ALA A 54 7.78 8.65 7.13
CA ALA A 54 8.21 10.00 7.49
C ALA A 54 7.84 11.04 6.41
N LEU A 55 7.98 10.68 5.13
CA LEU A 55 7.60 11.55 4.02
C LEU A 55 6.08 11.77 3.97
N MET A 56 5.30 10.73 4.27
CA MET A 56 3.85 10.80 4.28
C MET A 56 3.29 11.59 5.45
N VAL A 57 3.93 11.58 6.63
CA VAL A 57 3.56 12.49 7.72
C VAL A 57 3.64 13.96 7.28
N GLU A 58 4.71 14.35 6.58
CA GLU A 58 4.81 15.70 6.04
C GLU A 58 3.78 15.95 4.93
N ALA A 59 3.53 14.98 4.05
CA ALA A 59 2.50 15.11 3.01
C ALA A 59 1.10 15.38 3.62
N VAL A 60 0.75 14.67 4.71
CA VAL A 60 -0.50 14.92 5.44
C VAL A 60 -0.52 16.32 6.03
N ALA A 61 0.59 16.78 6.62
CA ALA A 61 0.69 18.13 7.18
C ALA A 61 0.52 19.21 6.09
N ARG A 62 1.12 19.01 4.90
CA ARG A 62 0.98 19.89 3.74
C ARG A 62 -0.46 19.98 3.26
N VAL A 63 -1.16 18.85 3.11
CA VAL A 63 -2.58 18.86 2.73
C VAL A 63 -3.42 19.64 3.74
N LYS A 64 -3.16 19.47 5.05
CA LYS A 64 -3.86 20.22 6.10
C LYS A 64 -3.58 21.73 6.06
N ARG A 65 -2.46 22.15 5.48
CA ARG A 65 -2.14 23.57 5.20
C ARG A 65 -2.72 24.08 3.88
N GLY A 66 -3.47 23.25 3.15
CA GLY A 66 -4.01 23.59 1.83
C GLY A 66 -2.98 23.52 0.71
N GLU A 67 -1.83 22.89 0.96
CA GLU A 67 -0.78 22.73 -0.05
C GLU A 67 -1.02 21.48 -0.92
N PRO A 68 -0.75 21.56 -2.23
CA PRO A 68 -0.82 20.41 -3.12
C PRO A 68 0.28 19.39 -2.81
N VAL A 69 -0.08 18.11 -2.87
CA VAL A 69 0.84 16.98 -2.73
C VAL A 69 0.61 15.96 -3.83
N PHE A 70 1.67 15.24 -4.21
CA PHE A 70 1.59 14.15 -5.17
C PHE A 70 2.32 12.95 -4.59
N PHE A 71 1.62 11.84 -4.38
CA PHE A 71 2.17 10.67 -3.72
C PHE A 71 1.59 9.36 -4.27
N TYR A 72 2.35 8.29 -4.17
CA TYR A 72 1.90 6.92 -4.35
C TYR A 72 1.33 6.39 -3.03
N ALA A 73 0.21 5.69 -3.08
CA ALA A 73 -0.39 5.01 -1.94
C ALA A 73 -1.06 3.71 -2.36
N TRP A 74 -1.42 2.88 -1.39
CA TRP A 74 -2.13 1.62 -1.59
C TRP A 74 -3.36 1.55 -0.67
N SER A 75 -4.20 0.54 -0.91
CA SER A 75 -5.34 0.22 -0.06
C SER A 75 -5.35 -1.28 0.26
N PRO A 76 -5.58 -1.68 1.52
CA PRO A 76 -5.74 -0.84 2.71
C PRO A 76 -4.44 -0.11 3.07
N SER A 77 -4.54 1.13 3.55
CA SER A 77 -3.42 1.85 4.17
C SER A 77 -3.90 2.87 5.20
N TRP A 78 -3.10 3.15 6.23
CA TRP A 78 -3.39 4.25 7.17
C TRP A 78 -3.58 5.60 6.46
N MET A 79 -2.93 5.78 5.31
CA MET A 79 -3.07 6.98 4.49
C MET A 79 -4.51 7.26 4.07
N ASN A 80 -5.30 6.22 3.77
CA ASN A 80 -6.69 6.38 3.34
C ASN A 80 -7.60 6.86 4.48
N LYS A 81 -7.15 6.71 5.74
CA LYS A 81 -7.83 7.27 6.91
C LYS A 81 -7.36 8.70 7.21
N ALA A 82 -6.08 9.00 6.99
CA ALA A 82 -5.53 10.34 7.19
C ALA A 82 -5.96 11.32 6.10
N LEU A 83 -6.06 10.86 4.85
CA LEU A 83 -6.46 11.60 3.65
C LEU A 83 -7.50 10.77 2.90
N VAL A 84 -8.77 11.13 3.02
CA VAL A 84 -9.89 10.32 2.52
C VAL A 84 -10.05 10.49 1.00
N PRO A 85 -9.94 9.42 0.18
CA PRO A 85 -10.18 9.50 -1.25
C PRO A 85 -11.60 9.94 -1.60
N GLY A 86 -11.73 10.95 -2.46
CA GLY A 86 -12.99 11.59 -2.84
C GLY A 86 -13.38 12.79 -1.97
N LYS A 87 -12.61 13.07 -0.90
CA LYS A 87 -12.79 14.24 -0.04
C LYS A 87 -11.51 15.07 0.04
N ASP A 88 -10.44 14.48 0.56
CA ASP A 88 -9.17 15.19 0.80
C ASP A 88 -8.19 15.00 -0.37
N VAL A 89 -8.26 13.84 -1.04
CA VAL A 89 -7.40 13.46 -2.18
C VAL A 89 -8.20 12.71 -3.24
N VAL A 90 -7.61 12.56 -4.43
CA VAL A 90 -8.17 11.76 -5.53
C VAL A 90 -7.12 10.80 -6.09
N TRP A 91 -7.55 9.64 -6.56
CA TRP A 91 -6.72 8.71 -7.32
C TRP A 91 -6.55 9.22 -8.75
N LEU A 92 -5.33 9.23 -9.25
CA LEU A 92 -5.06 9.57 -10.65
C LEU A 92 -5.00 8.29 -11.49
N PRO A 93 -5.95 8.06 -12.41
CA PRO A 93 -5.89 6.88 -13.26
C PRO A 93 -4.69 6.96 -14.20
N THR A 94 -4.02 5.83 -14.39
CA THR A 94 -2.92 5.72 -15.36
C THR A 94 -3.48 5.72 -16.79
N PRO A 95 -2.70 6.16 -17.80
CA PRO A 95 -3.19 6.22 -19.17
C PRO A 95 -3.29 4.83 -19.83
N PHE A 96 -2.42 3.90 -19.44
CA PHE A 96 -2.38 2.52 -19.93
C PHE A 96 -1.56 1.67 -18.96
N ASP A 97 -1.64 0.35 -19.09
CA ASP A 97 -0.91 -0.58 -18.23
C ASP A 97 0.58 -0.53 -18.53
N ALA A 98 1.39 -0.28 -17.50
CA ALA A 98 2.84 -0.23 -17.61
C ALA A 98 3.45 -0.80 -16.32
N LEU A 99 3.98 -2.02 -16.43
CA LEU A 99 4.62 -2.72 -15.33
C LEU A 99 5.97 -3.30 -15.76
N PRO A 100 6.99 -3.28 -14.88
CA PRO A 100 8.23 -4.01 -15.11
C PRO A 100 7.96 -5.51 -15.26
N GLU A 101 8.68 -6.19 -16.15
CA GLU A 101 8.56 -7.65 -16.34
C GLU A 101 8.87 -8.45 -15.06
N SER A 102 9.71 -7.89 -14.19
CA SER A 102 10.07 -8.49 -12.90
C SER A 102 8.94 -8.46 -11.87
N VAL A 103 7.88 -7.68 -12.11
CA VAL A 103 6.76 -7.54 -11.19
C VAL A 103 5.61 -8.44 -11.66
N PRO A 104 5.33 -9.56 -10.97
CA PRO A 104 4.26 -10.44 -11.37
C PRO A 104 2.91 -9.73 -11.26
N ASN A 105 2.14 -9.74 -12.34
CA ASN A 105 0.78 -9.26 -12.37
C ASN A 105 -0.10 -10.24 -13.17
N LYS A 106 -1.12 -10.79 -12.51
CA LYS A 106 -2.11 -11.69 -13.12
C LYS A 106 -3.53 -11.11 -13.11
N GLY A 107 -3.71 -9.89 -12.61
CA GLY A 107 -5.00 -9.24 -12.47
C GLY A 107 -5.18 -8.06 -13.42
N SER A 108 -6.35 -7.46 -13.37
CA SER A 108 -6.66 -6.21 -14.06
C SER A 108 -6.28 -5.00 -13.21
N ALA A 109 -5.70 -3.97 -13.84
CA ALA A 109 -5.51 -2.65 -13.22
C ALA A 109 -6.81 -1.81 -13.21
N LEU A 110 -7.86 -2.25 -13.92
CA LEU A 110 -9.18 -1.62 -13.91
C LEU A 110 -9.97 -2.09 -12.70
N VAL A 111 -10.18 -1.18 -11.74
CA VAL A 111 -10.89 -1.46 -10.49
C VAL A 111 -12.22 -0.69 -10.48
N PRO A 112 -13.37 -1.38 -10.44
CA PRO A 112 -14.68 -0.73 -10.38
C PRO A 112 -14.95 -0.12 -9.00
N GLY A 113 -15.72 0.97 -8.95
CA GLY A 113 -16.24 1.54 -7.70
C GLY A 113 -15.20 2.21 -6.79
N VAL A 114 -14.05 2.65 -7.34
CA VAL A 114 -13.01 3.34 -6.56
C VAL A 114 -13.48 4.75 -6.20
N SER A 115 -13.72 5.00 -4.91
CA SER A 115 -14.03 6.33 -4.39
C SER A 115 -12.89 7.31 -4.71
N GLY A 116 -13.25 8.48 -5.26
CA GLY A 116 -12.29 9.53 -5.57
C GLY A 116 -11.42 9.27 -6.79
N CYS A 117 -11.83 8.44 -7.74
CA CYS A 117 -11.12 8.36 -9.02
C CYS A 117 -11.28 9.67 -9.82
N ALA A 118 -10.16 10.31 -10.16
CA ALA A 118 -10.15 11.58 -10.87
C ALA A 118 -10.79 11.45 -12.26
N GLY A 119 -11.49 12.51 -12.68
CA GLY A 119 -12.20 12.54 -13.96
C GLY A 119 -13.48 11.71 -14.02
N GLY A 120 -13.94 11.16 -12.88
CA GLY A 120 -15.16 10.33 -12.82
C GLY A 120 -15.01 8.98 -13.52
N ALA A 121 -13.79 8.49 -13.69
CA ALA A 121 -13.53 7.23 -14.36
C ALA A 121 -13.98 6.04 -13.50
N ASP A 122 -14.84 5.18 -14.08
CA ASP A 122 -15.23 3.89 -13.51
C ASP A 122 -15.32 2.86 -14.65
N PRO A 123 -14.48 1.81 -14.66
CA PRO A 123 -13.48 1.46 -13.65
C PRO A 123 -12.28 2.42 -13.62
N CYS A 124 -11.74 2.64 -12.42
CA CYS A 124 -10.53 3.42 -12.23
C CYS A 124 -9.30 2.59 -12.62
N ARG A 125 -8.44 3.12 -13.51
CA ARG A 125 -7.18 2.44 -13.86
C ARG A 125 -6.10 2.74 -12.83
N MET A 126 -5.91 1.83 -11.89
CA MET A 126 -4.88 1.96 -10.85
C MET A 126 -3.47 1.78 -11.43
N ALA A 127 -2.44 2.07 -10.63
CA ALA A 127 -1.05 1.84 -11.04
C ALA A 127 -0.80 0.39 -11.46
N MET A 128 -1.49 -0.56 -10.83
CA MET A 128 -1.40 -1.98 -11.14
C MET A 128 -2.59 -2.74 -10.58
N ALA A 129 -2.71 -4.02 -10.90
CA ALA A 129 -3.70 -4.88 -10.25
C ALA A 129 -3.38 -5.05 -8.76
N ALA A 130 -4.40 -5.45 -7.99
CA ALA A 130 -4.27 -5.70 -6.56
C ALA A 130 -3.16 -6.73 -6.27
N TRP A 131 -2.27 -6.38 -5.35
CA TRP A 131 -1.35 -7.35 -4.75
C TRP A 131 -2.04 -8.11 -3.64
N ASN A 132 -1.87 -9.44 -3.66
CA ASN A 132 -2.30 -10.30 -2.60
C ASN A 132 -1.14 -10.56 -1.64
N TRP A 133 -1.41 -10.42 -0.36
CA TRP A 133 -0.50 -10.77 0.72
C TRP A 133 -0.62 -12.27 0.95
N ASN A 134 0.51 -12.99 0.89
CA ASN A 134 0.55 -14.41 1.14
C ASN A 134 1.69 -14.72 2.09
N ALA A 135 1.46 -15.65 3.02
CA ALA A 135 2.55 -16.21 3.79
C ALA A 135 3.43 -17.08 2.89
N VAL A 136 4.73 -16.88 2.97
CA VAL A 136 5.74 -17.69 2.27
C VAL A 136 6.66 -18.33 3.30
N ALA A 137 7.05 -19.57 3.06
CA ALA A 137 7.89 -20.32 3.98
C ALA A 137 8.88 -21.21 3.23
N ASN A 138 10.00 -21.52 3.89
CA ASN A 138 10.97 -22.47 3.37
C ASN A 138 10.35 -23.87 3.19
N ARG A 139 10.65 -24.52 2.06
CA ARG A 139 10.05 -25.80 1.68
C ARG A 139 10.40 -26.95 2.63
N GLU A 140 11.64 -27.02 3.07
CA GLU A 140 12.12 -28.07 3.99
C GLU A 140 11.53 -27.87 5.38
N PHE A 141 11.48 -26.61 5.85
CA PHE A 141 10.90 -26.26 7.13
C PHE A 141 9.42 -26.65 7.23
N ILE A 142 8.59 -26.31 6.25
CA ILE A 142 7.15 -26.66 6.29
C ILE A 142 6.90 -28.15 6.09
N ALA A 143 7.80 -28.86 5.39
CA ALA A 143 7.72 -30.31 5.25
C ALA A 143 8.01 -31.00 6.59
N ALA A 144 8.97 -30.49 7.36
CA ALA A 144 9.28 -30.99 8.70
C ALA A 144 8.29 -30.52 9.79
N ASN A 145 7.47 -29.49 9.52
CA ASN A 145 6.57 -28.88 10.50
C ASN A 145 5.13 -28.77 9.95
N PRO A 146 4.40 -29.90 9.78
CA PRO A 146 3.08 -29.90 9.16
C PRO A 146 2.03 -29.12 9.97
N ALA A 147 2.17 -29.08 11.31
CA ALA A 147 1.34 -28.23 12.17
C ALA A 147 1.50 -26.74 11.85
N VAL A 148 2.74 -26.26 11.64
CA VAL A 148 3.01 -24.86 11.28
C VAL A 148 2.44 -24.53 9.91
N LYS A 149 2.63 -25.42 8.92
CA LYS A 149 2.01 -25.28 7.60
C LYS A 149 0.50 -25.12 7.73
N LYS A 150 -0.14 -25.99 8.51
CA LYS A 150 -1.59 -25.99 8.68
C LYS A 150 -2.11 -24.77 9.43
N LEU A 151 -1.34 -24.23 10.38
CA LEU A 151 -1.65 -22.98 11.06
C LEU A 151 -1.65 -21.81 10.07
N VAL A 152 -0.54 -21.63 9.35
CA VAL A 152 -0.32 -20.51 8.43
C VAL A 152 -1.33 -20.51 7.28
N GLU A 153 -1.69 -21.69 6.74
CA GLU A 153 -2.71 -21.81 5.67
C GLU A 153 -4.11 -21.35 6.08
N GLN A 154 -4.41 -21.28 7.38
CA GLN A 154 -5.74 -20.93 7.88
C GLN A 154 -5.84 -19.50 8.39
N MET A 155 -4.71 -18.89 8.72
CA MET A 155 -4.66 -17.52 9.22
C MET A 155 -5.10 -16.57 8.12
N SER A 156 -6.14 -15.81 8.41
CA SER A 156 -6.67 -14.78 7.53
C SER A 156 -7.17 -13.64 8.39
N PHE A 157 -6.84 -12.42 7.99
CA PHE A 157 -7.18 -11.21 8.72
C PHE A 157 -8.09 -10.32 7.87
N PRO A 158 -9.21 -9.82 8.43
CA PRO A 158 -10.02 -8.80 7.77
C PRO A 158 -9.22 -7.55 7.38
N LEU A 159 -9.56 -6.94 6.24
CA LEU A 159 -8.91 -5.70 5.77
C LEU A 159 -9.08 -4.53 6.77
N ALA A 160 -10.17 -4.52 7.54
CA ALA A 160 -10.42 -3.52 8.58
C ALA A 160 -9.41 -3.62 9.74
N ASP A 161 -9.03 -4.83 10.14
CA ASP A 161 -8.01 -5.05 11.16
C ASP A 161 -6.65 -4.59 10.64
N TRP A 162 -6.32 -4.93 9.40
CA TRP A 162 -5.08 -4.51 8.73
C TRP A 162 -4.95 -2.97 8.71
N SER A 163 -6.03 -2.29 8.32
CA SER A 163 -6.08 -0.81 8.30
C SER A 163 -5.91 -0.20 9.70
N THR A 164 -6.50 -0.83 10.72
CA THR A 164 -6.41 -0.37 12.12
C THR A 164 -4.99 -0.55 12.67
N TRP A 165 -4.33 -1.66 12.33
CA TRP A 165 -2.96 -1.91 12.70
C TRP A 165 -1.99 -0.94 12.04
N GLU A 166 -2.10 -0.74 10.72
CA GLU A 166 -1.28 0.26 10.03
C GLU A 166 -1.43 1.64 10.65
N GLN A 167 -2.67 2.06 10.93
CA GLN A 167 -2.90 3.37 11.54
C GLN A 167 -2.27 3.47 12.93
N THR A 168 -2.45 2.44 13.77
CA THR A 168 -1.89 2.48 15.13
C THR A 168 -0.36 2.49 15.10
N ILE A 169 0.24 1.76 14.16
CA ILE A 169 1.70 1.75 13.95
C ILE A 169 2.18 3.11 13.45
N SER A 170 1.46 3.77 12.54
CA SER A 170 1.80 5.12 12.07
C SER A 170 1.74 6.15 13.20
N GLU A 171 0.72 6.09 14.07
CA GLU A 171 0.53 7.05 15.18
C GLU A 171 1.47 6.80 16.38
N LYS A 172 1.70 5.52 16.72
CA LYS A 172 2.39 5.13 17.96
C LYS A 172 3.79 4.54 17.73
N GLY A 173 4.19 4.37 16.47
CA GLY A 173 5.44 3.76 16.06
C GLY A 173 5.40 2.23 16.05
N GLY A 174 6.13 1.63 15.09
CA GLY A 174 6.24 0.18 14.88
C GLY A 174 7.28 -0.54 15.74
N SER A 175 7.39 -0.19 17.03
CA SER A 175 8.30 -0.91 17.94
C SER A 175 7.83 -2.35 18.19
N ASP A 176 8.75 -3.28 18.45
CA ASP A 176 8.42 -4.68 18.81
C ASP A 176 7.40 -4.77 19.95
N SER A 177 7.51 -3.88 20.95
CA SER A 177 6.55 -3.84 22.05
C SER A 177 5.15 -3.45 21.57
N ASN A 178 5.04 -2.47 20.68
CA ASN A 178 3.75 -2.05 20.14
C ASN A 178 3.15 -3.11 19.25
N ILE A 179 3.95 -3.74 18.38
CA ILE A 179 3.49 -4.83 17.50
C ILE A 179 2.98 -6.01 18.33
N LYS A 180 3.71 -6.42 19.39
CA LYS A 180 3.26 -7.48 20.30
C LYS A 180 1.96 -7.13 21.02
N LYS A 181 1.81 -5.89 21.47
CA LYS A 181 0.56 -5.42 22.09
C LYS A 181 -0.62 -5.47 21.12
N LEU A 182 -0.42 -5.05 19.86
CA LEU A 182 -1.46 -5.12 18.82
C LEU A 182 -1.87 -6.56 18.50
N ALA A 183 -0.89 -7.45 18.33
CA ALA A 183 -1.16 -8.86 18.07
C ALA A 183 -1.90 -9.51 19.24
N GLN A 184 -1.44 -9.28 20.47
CA GLN A 184 -2.06 -9.81 21.68
C GLN A 184 -3.50 -9.30 21.86
N GLY A 185 -3.73 -7.99 21.68
CA GLY A 185 -5.08 -7.41 21.78
C GLY A 185 -6.04 -7.95 20.71
N TRP A 186 -5.55 -8.28 19.52
CA TRP A 186 -6.38 -8.95 18.52
C TRP A 186 -6.72 -10.38 18.93
N ILE A 187 -5.74 -11.14 19.45
CA ILE A 187 -5.98 -12.51 19.95
C ILE A 187 -7.02 -12.50 21.07
N GLU A 188 -6.92 -11.56 22.02
CA GLU A 188 -7.87 -11.44 23.14
C GLU A 188 -9.31 -11.17 22.67
N THR A 189 -9.48 -10.40 21.60
CA THR A 189 -10.79 -10.08 21.03
C THR A 189 -11.28 -11.13 20.01
N HIS A 190 -10.41 -12.03 19.56
CA HIS A 190 -10.69 -13.09 18.58
C HIS A 190 -10.30 -14.48 19.09
N GLN A 191 -10.39 -14.70 20.41
CA GLN A 191 -9.82 -15.88 21.08
C GLN A 191 -10.35 -17.19 20.51
N GLU A 192 -11.66 -17.27 20.24
CA GLU A 192 -12.28 -18.47 19.65
C GLU A 192 -11.75 -18.76 18.25
N GLN A 193 -11.63 -17.73 17.40
CA GLN A 193 -11.08 -17.86 16.05
C GLN A 193 -9.62 -18.30 16.08
N PHE A 194 -8.81 -17.69 16.95
CA PHE A 194 -7.42 -18.06 17.13
C PHE A 194 -7.26 -19.50 17.63
N ASN A 195 -8.03 -19.89 18.65
CA ASN A 195 -8.02 -21.26 19.18
C ASN A 195 -8.42 -22.27 18.09
N ALA A 196 -9.43 -21.95 17.28
CA ALA A 196 -9.85 -22.82 16.18
C ALA A 196 -8.76 -23.01 15.10
N TRP A 197 -7.90 -22.01 14.87
CA TRP A 197 -6.73 -22.17 14.00
C TRP A 197 -5.67 -23.08 14.64
N VAL A 198 -5.36 -22.86 15.92
CA VAL A 198 -4.37 -23.63 16.66
C VAL A 198 -4.77 -25.09 16.81
N ASP A 199 -6.03 -25.38 17.14
CA ASP A 199 -6.51 -26.74 17.33
C ASP A 199 -6.51 -27.52 16.01
N ARG A 200 -6.91 -26.89 14.90
CA ARG A 200 -6.78 -27.50 13.57
C ARG A 200 -5.33 -27.73 13.16
N ALA A 201 -4.41 -26.86 13.58
CA ALA A 201 -2.99 -27.04 13.33
C ALA A 201 -2.40 -28.23 14.12
N LYS A 202 -2.79 -28.40 15.39
CA LYS A 202 -2.37 -29.53 16.23
C LYS A 202 -2.83 -30.88 15.68
N ILE A 203 -3.99 -30.96 15.03
CA ILE A 203 -4.45 -32.22 14.41
C ILE A 203 -3.57 -32.65 13.22
N ALA A 204 -2.87 -31.70 12.59
CA ALA A 204 -1.98 -31.97 11.47
C ALA A 204 -0.53 -32.30 11.88
N SER A 205 -0.24 -32.41 13.19
CA SER A 205 1.09 -32.80 13.69
C SER A 205 1.36 -34.29 13.54
#